data_AF-A0A6G6J1K4-F1
#
_entry.id   AF-A0A6G6J1K4-F1
#
_cell.length_a   1.000
_cell.length_b   1.000
_cell.length_c   1.000
_cell.angle_alpha   90.00
_cell.angle_beta   90.00
_cell.angle_gamma   90.00
#
_symmetry.space_group_name_H-M   'P 1'
#
loop_
_entity.id
_entity.type
_entity.pdbx_description
1 polymer ?
#
loop_
_entity_poly.entity_id
_entity_poly.type
_entity_poly.pdbx_seq_one_letter_code
_entity_poly.pdbx_strand_id
1 'polypeptide(L)'
;MPASSTDFLIARLIGLQVDYLYTAQCIESASDGEALHDLRITLRGVRSLLRPLRQWPELAVLDQAAAALLTSTSGLRDAQVLAQELERLGWQAEASRRRAYVEQSVRLCLRKPIAKRVLGELERWPAAFRKIRSGSDLKNIRKLVRRRVKRDLVQLREVLEKSHDSPHDWHAIRLRIKRVRYLCESYANWVRPDDALLNDLKRAQSILGNEHDLSLWCTSGDKDQSLRPLINGWLSARTEAQHEVQTVLAALLERLTTSRKERKHVPPLKPVKG
;
A
#
# COMPACT_ATOMS: atom_id res chain seq x y z
N MET A 1 -18.36 -25.77 -2.66
CA MET A 1 -17.41 -25.98 -1.55
C MET A 1 -16.60 -24.70 -1.38
N PRO A 2 -16.50 -24.08 -0.19
CA PRO A 2 -15.62 -22.93 -0.04
C PRO A 2 -14.18 -23.38 -0.32
N ALA A 3 -13.51 -22.69 -1.23
CA ALA A 3 -12.11 -22.92 -1.56
C ALA A 3 -11.28 -23.01 -0.27
N SER A 4 -10.37 -23.99 -0.19
CA SER A 4 -9.52 -24.14 0.99
C SER A 4 -8.70 -22.85 1.20
N SER A 5 -8.22 -22.59 2.42
CA SER A 5 -7.37 -21.39 2.65
C SER A 5 -6.16 -21.36 1.73
N THR A 6 -5.68 -22.53 1.35
CA THR A 6 -4.60 -22.75 0.39
C THR A 6 -5.02 -22.35 -1.03
N ASP A 7 -6.18 -22.80 -1.50
CA ASP A 7 -6.67 -22.48 -2.85
C ASP A 7 -6.87 -20.97 -3.01
N PHE A 8 -7.37 -20.30 -1.96
CA PHE A 8 -7.46 -18.84 -1.93
C PHE A 8 -6.10 -18.16 -2.12
N LEU A 9 -5.06 -18.60 -1.42
CA LEU A 9 -3.72 -18.03 -1.54
C LEU A 9 -3.14 -18.26 -2.93
N ILE A 10 -3.30 -19.48 -3.47
CA ILE A 10 -2.85 -19.84 -4.81
C ILE A 10 -3.54 -18.97 -5.85
N ALA A 11 -4.87 -18.87 -5.82
CA ALA A 11 -5.62 -18.05 -6.77
C ALA A 11 -5.20 -16.57 -6.71
N ARG A 12 -4.99 -16.02 -5.51
CA ARG A 12 -4.53 -14.63 -5.36
C ARG A 12 -3.09 -14.42 -5.84
N LEU A 13 -2.17 -15.36 -5.60
CA LEU A 13 -0.80 -15.27 -6.11
C LEU A 13 -0.75 -15.39 -7.63
N ILE A 14 -1.56 -16.28 -8.23
CA ILE A 14 -1.70 -16.39 -9.69
C ILE A 14 -2.23 -15.06 -10.26
N GLY A 15 -3.29 -14.50 -9.69
CA GLY A 15 -3.82 -13.21 -10.12
C GLY A 15 -2.76 -12.10 -10.10
N LEU A 16 -2.04 -11.97 -8.98
CA LEU A 16 -0.96 -10.99 -8.85
C LEU A 16 0.21 -11.23 -9.81
N GLN A 17 0.50 -12.49 -10.15
CA GLN A 17 1.51 -12.82 -11.15
C GLN A 17 1.06 -12.40 -12.55
N VAL A 18 -0.21 -12.68 -12.91
CA VAL A 18 -0.79 -12.24 -14.19
C VAL A 18 -0.82 -10.71 -14.26
N ASP A 19 -1.26 -10.02 -13.21
CA ASP A 19 -1.27 -8.56 -13.15
C ASP A 19 0.15 -7.98 -13.30
N TYR A 20 1.15 -8.64 -12.72
CA TYR A 20 2.55 -8.21 -12.85
C TYR A 20 3.05 -8.35 -14.29
N LEU A 21 2.78 -9.49 -14.93
CA LEU A 21 3.17 -9.73 -16.32
C LEU A 21 2.46 -8.77 -17.27
N TYR A 22 1.16 -8.53 -17.06
CA TYR A 22 0.36 -7.59 -17.84
C TYR A 22 0.92 -6.16 -17.71
N THR A 23 1.11 -5.67 -16.49
CA THR A 23 1.63 -4.32 -16.26
C THR A 23 3.06 -4.14 -16.77
N ALA A 24 3.91 -5.16 -16.64
CA ALA A 24 5.25 -5.16 -17.23
C ALA A 24 5.21 -5.08 -18.77
N GLN A 25 4.28 -5.81 -19.40
CA GLN A 25 4.08 -5.75 -20.84
C GLN A 25 3.61 -4.37 -21.29
N CYS A 26 2.60 -3.78 -20.63
CA CYS A 26 2.12 -2.44 -20.93
C CYS A 26 3.22 -1.38 -20.83
N ILE A 27 4.13 -1.53 -19.85
CA ILE A 27 5.31 -0.67 -19.72
C ILE A 27 6.27 -0.86 -20.90
N GLU A 28 6.61 -2.08 -21.28
CA GLU A 28 7.53 -2.33 -22.40
C GLU A 28 6.95 -1.84 -23.74
N SER A 29 5.63 -1.99 -23.96
CA SER A 29 4.95 -1.50 -25.16
C SER A 29 4.58 -0.02 -25.13
N ALA A 30 4.83 0.69 -24.01
CA ALA A 30 4.43 2.09 -23.82
C ALA A 30 2.94 2.35 -24.15
N SER A 31 2.07 1.38 -23.84
CA SER A 31 0.66 1.41 -24.27
C SER A 31 -0.29 2.03 -23.25
N ASP A 32 0.19 2.30 -22.04
CA ASP A 32 -0.63 2.81 -20.94
C ASP A 32 0.18 3.72 -20.01
N GLY A 33 -0.29 4.96 -19.86
CA GLY A 33 0.31 5.98 -19.00
C GLY A 33 0.17 5.70 -17.50
N GLU A 34 -0.73 4.81 -17.10
CA GLU A 34 -0.90 4.37 -15.70
C GLU A 34 -0.18 3.06 -15.38
N ALA A 35 0.50 2.41 -16.34
CA ALA A 35 1.08 1.09 -16.11
C ALA A 35 2.09 1.03 -14.94
N LEU A 36 2.82 2.12 -14.67
CA LEU A 36 3.68 2.24 -13.47
C LEU A 36 2.87 2.28 -12.16
N HIS A 37 1.70 2.93 -12.17
CA HIS A 37 0.78 2.94 -11.03
C HIS A 37 0.33 1.52 -10.71
N ASP A 38 -0.13 0.81 -11.73
CA ASP A 38 -0.71 -0.53 -11.61
C ASP A 38 0.35 -1.55 -11.23
N LEU A 39 1.54 -1.50 -11.82
CA LEU A 39 2.69 -2.30 -11.39
C LEU A 39 2.94 -2.13 -9.88
N ARG A 40 2.91 -0.88 -9.40
CA ARG A 40 3.12 -0.58 -7.97
C ARG A 40 1.94 -1.03 -7.11
N ILE A 41 0.70 -1.04 -7.61
CA ILE A 41 -0.44 -1.66 -6.92
C ILE A 41 -0.20 -3.17 -6.79
N THR A 42 0.12 -3.85 -7.88
CA THR A 42 0.37 -5.29 -7.92
C THR A 42 1.47 -5.70 -6.94
N LEU A 43 2.62 -5.00 -6.95
CA LEU A 43 3.71 -5.27 -6.02
C LEU A 43 3.31 -5.05 -4.55
N ARG A 44 2.45 -4.07 -4.25
CA ARG A 44 1.89 -3.91 -2.90
C ARG A 44 0.95 -5.04 -2.55
N GLY A 45 0.17 -5.53 -3.50
CA GLY A 45 -0.67 -6.73 -3.38
C GLY A 45 0.15 -7.96 -3.01
N VAL A 46 1.21 -8.24 -3.76
CA VAL A 46 2.19 -9.31 -3.48
C VAL A 46 2.71 -9.20 -2.05
N ARG A 47 3.23 -8.04 -1.65
CA ARG A 47 3.76 -7.84 -0.30
C ARG A 47 2.71 -8.01 0.79
N SER A 48 1.49 -7.57 0.53
CA SER A 48 0.40 -7.65 1.52
C SER A 48 -0.05 -9.09 1.73
N LEU A 49 -0.11 -9.88 0.66
CA LEU A 49 -0.39 -11.31 0.68
C LEU A 49 0.77 -12.13 1.29
N LEU A 50 2.02 -11.74 1.10
CA LEU A 50 3.16 -12.52 1.58
C LEU A 50 3.61 -12.15 3.00
N ARG A 51 3.24 -10.97 3.51
CA ARG A 51 3.64 -10.52 4.86
C ARG A 51 3.33 -11.51 5.99
N PRO A 52 2.11 -12.09 6.07
CA PRO A 52 1.80 -13.11 7.06
C PRO A 52 2.55 -14.42 6.85
N LEU A 53 3.16 -14.60 5.67
CA LEU A 53 3.86 -15.80 5.21
C LEU A 53 5.39 -15.68 5.27
N ARG A 54 5.93 -14.60 5.83
CA ARG A 54 7.39 -14.36 5.87
C ARG A 54 8.18 -15.34 6.74
N GLN A 55 7.51 -16.15 7.55
CA GLN A 55 8.19 -17.20 8.32
C GLN A 55 8.74 -18.32 7.42
N TRP A 56 8.25 -18.43 6.18
CA TRP A 56 8.80 -19.34 5.18
C TRP A 56 9.80 -18.56 4.30
N PRO A 57 11.10 -18.91 4.34
CA PRO A 57 12.15 -18.15 3.66
C PRO A 57 11.89 -17.94 2.17
N GLU A 58 11.37 -18.96 1.48
CA GLU A 58 11.11 -18.91 0.04
C GLU A 58 10.09 -17.84 -0.33
N LEU A 59 9.07 -17.63 0.51
CA LEU A 59 8.07 -16.59 0.31
C LEU A 59 8.57 -15.21 0.78
N ALA A 60 9.48 -15.18 1.74
CA ALA A 60 10.12 -13.94 2.19
C ALA A 60 11.00 -13.32 1.08
N VAL A 61 11.68 -14.14 0.27
CA VAL A 61 12.52 -13.66 -0.85
C VAL A 61 11.68 -12.91 -1.89
N LEU A 62 10.49 -13.41 -2.25
CA LEU A 62 9.58 -12.73 -3.18
C LEU A 62 9.08 -11.39 -2.63
N ASP A 63 8.69 -11.32 -1.35
CA ASP A 63 8.31 -10.05 -0.72
C ASP A 63 9.46 -9.03 -0.67
N GLN A 64 10.69 -9.49 -0.43
CA GLN A 64 11.88 -8.63 -0.46
C GLN A 64 12.18 -8.10 -1.87
N ALA A 65 12.09 -8.96 -2.89
CA ALA A 65 12.26 -8.55 -4.28
C ALA A 65 11.20 -7.50 -4.67
N ALA A 66 9.93 -7.74 -4.34
CA ALA A 66 8.86 -6.78 -4.58
C ALA A 66 9.07 -5.46 -3.82
N ALA A 67 9.57 -5.52 -2.58
CA ALA A 67 9.89 -4.33 -1.80
C ALA A 67 10.99 -3.49 -2.44
N ALA A 68 12.05 -4.13 -2.91
CA ALA A 68 13.17 -3.44 -3.54
C ALA A 68 12.78 -2.83 -4.90
N LEU A 69 11.96 -3.51 -5.72
CA LEU A 69 11.43 -2.93 -6.95
C LEU A 69 10.51 -1.71 -6.67
N LEU A 70 9.63 -1.80 -5.65
CA LEU A 70 8.82 -0.66 -5.20
C LEU A 70 9.68 0.53 -4.78
N THR A 71 10.77 0.29 -4.04
CA THR A 71 11.70 1.36 -3.64
C THR A 71 12.39 1.98 -4.85
N SER A 72 12.88 1.15 -5.78
CA SER A 72 13.60 1.63 -6.97
C SER A 72 12.74 2.46 -7.93
N THR A 73 11.42 2.33 -7.85
CA THR A 73 10.45 3.05 -8.68
C THR A 73 9.75 4.19 -7.95
N SER A 74 10.12 4.50 -6.70
CA SER A 74 9.44 5.56 -5.92
C SER A 74 9.55 6.92 -6.58
N GLY A 75 10.77 7.38 -6.91
CA GLY A 75 10.95 8.68 -7.56
C GLY A 75 10.29 8.79 -8.94
N LEU A 76 10.18 7.68 -9.67
CA LEU A 76 9.43 7.65 -10.94
C LEU A 76 7.93 7.82 -10.72
N ARG A 77 7.37 7.23 -9.66
CA ARG A 77 5.95 7.44 -9.33
C ARG A 77 5.71 8.87 -8.85
N ASP A 78 6.63 9.45 -8.08
CA ASP A 78 6.49 10.83 -7.61
C ASP A 78 6.51 11.80 -8.81
N ALA A 79 7.38 11.56 -9.79
CA ALA A 79 7.40 12.29 -11.06
C ALA A 79 6.12 12.08 -11.90
N GLN A 80 5.56 10.86 -11.92
CA GLN A 80 4.29 10.57 -12.60
C GLN A 80 3.12 11.34 -11.98
N VAL A 81 3.05 11.38 -10.65
CA VAL A 81 2.02 12.12 -9.90
C VAL A 81 2.16 13.63 -10.12
N LEU A 82 3.38 14.17 -10.12
CA LEU A 82 3.61 15.57 -10.46
C LEU A 82 3.18 15.88 -11.91
N ALA A 83 3.43 14.97 -12.87
CA ALA A 83 2.99 15.18 -14.24
C ALA A 83 1.47 15.27 -14.37
N GLN A 84 0.73 14.42 -13.64
CA GLN A 84 -0.74 14.47 -13.57
C GLN A 84 -1.23 15.80 -12.98
N GLU A 85 -0.58 16.30 -11.93
CA GLU A 85 -0.93 17.59 -11.32
C GLU A 85 -0.66 18.76 -12.28
N LEU A 86 0.46 18.75 -12.99
CA LEU A 86 0.78 19.76 -13.99
C LEU A 86 -0.25 19.78 -15.13
N GLU A 87 -0.69 18.60 -15.59
CA GLU A 87 -1.75 18.48 -16.59
C GLU A 87 -3.07 19.07 -16.08
N ARG A 88 -3.45 18.76 -14.83
CA ARG A 88 -4.63 19.32 -14.17
C ARG A 88 -4.59 20.85 -14.07
N LEU A 89 -3.41 21.41 -13.83
CA LEU A 89 -3.18 22.87 -13.74
C LEU A 89 -3.00 23.55 -15.11
N GLY A 90 -3.08 22.80 -16.22
CA GLY A 90 -2.94 23.34 -17.58
C GLY A 90 -1.51 23.46 -18.11
N TRP A 91 -0.50 22.95 -17.38
CA TRP A 91 0.92 23.00 -17.73
C TRP A 91 1.32 21.83 -18.65
N GLN A 92 0.66 21.74 -19.81
CA GLN A 92 0.71 20.59 -20.71
C GLN A 92 2.12 20.24 -21.21
N ALA A 93 2.93 21.24 -21.56
CA ALA A 93 4.29 21.02 -22.05
C ALA A 93 5.17 20.34 -20.99
N GLU A 94 5.11 20.82 -19.75
CA GLU A 94 5.93 20.31 -18.65
C GLU A 94 5.42 18.96 -18.14
N ALA A 95 4.10 18.75 -18.12
CA ALA A 95 3.49 17.46 -17.87
C ALA A 95 3.94 16.40 -18.89
N SER A 96 3.93 16.74 -20.19
CA SER A 96 4.33 15.84 -21.28
C SER A 96 5.80 15.47 -21.21
N ARG A 97 6.68 16.45 -20.94
CA ARG A 97 8.11 16.20 -20.72
C ARG A 97 8.36 15.20 -19.59
N ARG A 98 7.68 15.36 -18.45
CA ARG A 98 7.80 14.45 -17.29
C ARG A 98 7.24 13.07 -17.58
N ARG A 99 6.11 12.96 -18.27
CA ARG A 99 5.53 11.68 -18.70
C ARG A 99 6.52 10.90 -19.56
N ALA A 100 7.11 11.54 -20.58
CA ALA A 100 8.11 10.91 -21.45
C ALA A 100 9.33 10.41 -20.65
N TYR A 101 9.83 11.21 -19.70
CA TYR A 101 10.91 10.81 -18.81
C TYR A 101 10.55 9.59 -17.95
N VAL A 102 9.35 9.59 -17.35
CA VAL A 102 8.87 8.46 -16.52
C VAL A 102 8.76 7.20 -17.35
N GLU A 103 8.13 7.28 -18.52
CA GLU A 103 7.90 6.15 -19.43
C GLU A 103 9.21 5.52 -19.93
N GLN A 104 10.19 6.36 -20.32
CA GLN A 104 11.52 5.88 -20.68
C GLN A 104 12.24 5.24 -19.49
N SER A 105 12.19 5.89 -18.33
CA SER A 105 12.93 5.45 -17.14
C SER A 105 12.38 4.16 -16.53
N VAL A 106 11.06 3.97 -16.54
CA VAL A 106 10.45 2.75 -16.02
C VAL A 106 10.73 1.55 -16.92
N ARG A 107 10.75 1.72 -18.24
CA ARG A 107 11.21 0.67 -19.18
C ARG A 107 12.64 0.25 -18.90
N LEU A 108 13.55 1.21 -18.72
CA LEU A 108 14.93 0.92 -18.32
C LEU A 108 15.01 0.21 -16.96
N CYS A 109 14.12 0.56 -16.01
CA CYS A 109 14.05 -0.08 -14.70
C CYS A 109 13.67 -1.57 -14.81
N LEU A 110 12.71 -1.93 -15.67
CA LEU A 110 12.29 -3.32 -15.87
C LEU A 110 13.38 -4.23 -16.45
N ARG A 111 14.40 -3.65 -17.08
CA ARG A 111 15.56 -4.39 -17.61
C ARG A 111 16.64 -4.66 -16.55
N LYS A 112 16.56 -4.00 -15.40
CA LYS A 112 17.56 -4.15 -14.32
C LYS A 112 17.42 -5.49 -13.58
N PRO A 113 18.50 -5.98 -12.93
CA PRO A 113 18.47 -7.23 -12.17
C PRO A 113 17.35 -7.29 -11.12
N ILE A 114 16.95 -6.15 -10.55
CA ILE A 114 15.91 -6.12 -9.52
C ILE A 114 14.53 -6.53 -10.05
N ALA A 115 14.17 -6.10 -11.27
CA ALA A 115 12.91 -6.49 -11.90
C ALA A 115 12.96 -7.96 -12.35
N LYS A 116 14.08 -8.40 -12.94
CA LYS A 116 14.31 -9.82 -13.27
C LYS A 116 14.21 -10.73 -12.05
N ARG A 117 14.68 -10.26 -10.88
CA ARG A 117 14.53 -10.99 -9.61
C ARG A 117 13.06 -11.16 -9.23
N VAL A 118 12.23 -10.13 -9.34
CA VAL A 118 10.79 -10.25 -9.06
C VAL A 118 10.15 -11.29 -9.96
N LEU A 119 10.42 -11.23 -11.27
CA LEU A 119 9.91 -12.21 -12.23
C LEU A 119 10.35 -13.64 -11.89
N GLY A 120 11.65 -13.86 -11.66
CA GLY A 120 12.16 -15.18 -11.31
C GLY A 120 11.57 -15.75 -10.01
N GLU A 121 11.32 -14.91 -9.00
CA GLU A 121 10.63 -15.34 -7.78
C GLU A 121 9.13 -15.59 -8.01
N LEU A 122 8.49 -14.85 -8.92
CA LEU A 122 7.12 -15.12 -9.36
C LEU A 122 7.00 -16.44 -10.17
N GLU A 123 8.07 -16.90 -10.79
CA GLU A 123 8.08 -18.21 -11.46
C GLU A 123 8.35 -19.36 -10.47
N ARG A 124 9.12 -19.10 -9.41
CA ARG A 124 9.53 -20.11 -8.42
C ARG A 124 8.52 -20.34 -7.30
N TRP A 125 7.69 -19.35 -6.97
CA TRP A 125 6.76 -19.46 -5.84
C TRP A 125 5.84 -20.69 -5.89
N PRO A 126 5.34 -21.21 -7.04
CA PRO A 126 4.46 -22.36 -7.04
C PRO A 126 5.12 -23.63 -6.49
N ALA A 127 6.41 -23.83 -6.82
CA ALA A 127 7.18 -24.96 -6.31
C ALA A 127 7.48 -24.79 -4.82
N ALA A 128 7.87 -23.58 -4.40
CA ALA A 128 8.07 -23.26 -2.99
C ALA A 128 6.80 -23.48 -2.16
N PHE A 129 5.67 -22.98 -2.64
CA PHE A 129 4.38 -23.09 -1.95
C PHE A 129 3.90 -24.54 -1.85
N ARG A 130 4.17 -25.38 -2.86
CA ARG A 130 3.90 -26.82 -2.79
C ARG A 130 4.64 -27.51 -1.63
N LYS A 131 5.91 -27.17 -1.39
CA LYS A 131 6.70 -27.70 -0.26
C LYS A 131 6.14 -27.27 1.10
N ILE A 132 5.71 -26.01 1.20
CA ILE A 132 5.10 -25.47 2.42
C ILE A 132 3.76 -26.15 2.71
N ARG A 133 2.95 -26.43 1.68
CA ARG A 133 1.64 -27.07 1.81
C ARG A 133 1.71 -28.51 2.33
N SER A 134 2.77 -29.25 2.03
CA SER A 134 2.95 -30.62 2.54
C SER A 134 3.27 -30.66 4.03
N GLY A 135 3.87 -29.61 4.59
CA GLY A 135 3.97 -29.41 6.03
C GLY A 135 2.63 -28.87 6.57
N SER A 136 2.16 -29.32 7.73
CA SER A 136 0.87 -28.94 8.32
C SER A 136 0.66 -27.43 8.61
N ASP A 137 1.58 -26.56 8.20
CA ASP A 137 1.74 -25.20 8.70
C ASP A 137 0.67 -24.22 8.18
N LEU A 138 0.09 -24.47 7.01
CA LEU A 138 -0.97 -23.61 6.44
C LEU A 138 -2.33 -23.79 7.12
N LYS A 139 -2.52 -24.84 7.94
CA LYS A 139 -3.79 -25.10 8.64
C LYS A 139 -4.23 -23.92 9.51
N ASN A 140 -3.27 -23.17 10.06
CA ASN A 140 -3.53 -22.05 10.97
C ASN A 140 -3.39 -20.66 10.33
N ILE A 141 -3.27 -20.56 9.00
CA ILE A 141 -2.97 -19.28 8.35
C ILE A 141 -4.01 -18.19 8.64
N ARG A 142 -5.30 -18.54 8.68
CA ARG A 142 -6.39 -17.61 9.03
C ARG A 142 -6.16 -16.98 10.40
N LYS A 143 -5.72 -17.78 11.38
CA LYS A 143 -5.44 -17.33 12.75
C LYS A 143 -4.22 -16.41 12.79
N LEU A 144 -3.16 -16.73 12.03
CA LEU A 144 -1.96 -15.90 11.92
C LEU A 144 -2.28 -14.53 11.30
N VAL A 145 -3.04 -14.50 10.21
CA VAL A 145 -3.49 -13.25 9.55
C VAL A 145 -4.30 -12.38 10.50
N ARG A 146 -5.32 -12.94 11.18
CA ARG A 146 -6.13 -12.18 12.15
C ARG A 146 -5.30 -11.61 13.29
N ARG A 147 -4.37 -12.40 13.86
CA ARG A 147 -3.44 -11.94 14.90
C ARG A 147 -2.56 -10.81 14.38
N ARG A 148 -2.10 -10.89 13.13
CA ARG A 148 -1.26 -9.86 12.52
C ARG A 148 -2.03 -8.55 12.33
N VAL A 149 -3.25 -8.59 11.77
CA VAL A 149 -4.09 -7.40 11.61
C VAL A 149 -4.39 -6.75 12.96
N LYS A 150 -4.76 -7.55 13.98
CA LYS A 150 -4.98 -7.03 15.33
C LYS A 150 -3.74 -6.32 15.88
N ARG A 151 -2.56 -6.90 15.71
CA ARG A 151 -1.30 -6.28 16.12
C ARG A 151 -1.04 -4.98 15.38
N ASP A 152 -1.19 -4.96 14.06
CA ASP A 152 -0.90 -3.78 13.24
C ASP A 152 -1.91 -2.64 13.54
N LEU A 153 -3.17 -2.95 13.87
CA LEU A 153 -4.16 -1.97 14.35
C LEU A 153 -3.81 -1.41 15.74
N VAL A 154 -3.35 -2.25 16.68
CA VAL A 154 -2.89 -1.80 17.99
C VAL A 154 -1.68 -0.86 17.85
N GLN A 155 -0.71 -1.24 17.03
CA GLN A 155 0.46 -0.40 16.75
C GLN A 155 0.11 0.90 16.04
N LEU A 156 -0.89 0.88 15.15
CA LEU A 156 -1.37 2.10 14.51
C LEU A 156 -1.97 3.03 15.56
N ARG A 157 -2.84 2.52 16.44
CA ARG A 157 -3.42 3.30 17.54
C ARG A 157 -2.33 3.90 18.43
N GLU A 158 -1.37 3.10 18.89
CA GLU A 158 -0.27 3.56 19.76
C GLU A 158 0.59 4.65 19.13
N VAL A 159 0.75 4.64 17.81
CA VAL A 159 1.46 5.72 17.10
C VAL A 159 0.59 6.97 17.02
N LEU A 160 -0.70 6.83 16.70
CA LEU A 160 -1.63 7.98 16.68
C LEU A 160 -1.77 8.65 18.05
N GLU A 161 -1.79 7.87 19.13
CA GLU A 161 -1.79 8.36 20.53
C GLU A 161 -0.50 9.11 20.91
N LYS A 162 0.61 8.90 20.20
CA LYS A 162 1.90 9.56 20.48
C LYS A 162 2.17 10.75 19.58
N SER A 163 1.66 10.71 18.36
CA SER A 163 1.96 11.69 17.31
C SER A 163 0.96 12.85 17.28
N HIS A 164 0.34 13.21 18.43
CA HIS A 164 -0.75 14.19 18.48
C HIS A 164 -0.38 15.56 17.86
N ASP A 165 0.89 15.97 17.88
CA ASP A 165 1.29 17.33 17.48
C ASP A 165 2.53 17.44 16.54
N SER A 166 3.04 16.33 15.97
CA SER A 166 4.27 16.40 15.13
C SER A 166 4.05 16.01 13.66
N PRO A 167 4.17 16.96 12.71
CA PRO A 167 4.17 16.69 11.27
C PRO A 167 5.25 15.70 10.81
N HIS A 168 6.34 15.53 11.57
CA HIS A 168 7.45 14.67 11.21
C HIS A 168 7.09 13.17 11.18
N ASP A 169 5.97 12.76 11.80
CA ASP A 169 5.55 11.35 11.88
C ASP A 169 4.55 10.94 10.80
N TRP A 170 3.97 11.87 10.03
CA TRP A 170 2.87 11.57 9.11
C TRP A 170 3.22 10.57 8.02
N HIS A 171 4.44 10.62 7.50
CA HIS A 171 4.91 9.63 6.53
C HIS A 171 4.91 8.22 7.13
N ALA A 172 5.41 8.05 8.35
CA ALA A 172 5.44 6.77 9.05
C ALA A 172 4.02 6.27 9.34
N ILE A 173 3.11 7.16 9.74
CA ILE A 173 1.68 6.87 9.93
C ILE A 173 1.05 6.40 8.62
N ARG A 174 1.28 7.12 7.51
CA ARG A 174 0.77 6.75 6.17
C ARG A 174 1.21 5.35 5.76
N LEU A 175 2.48 4.98 6.02
CA LEU A 175 2.98 3.63 5.74
C LEU A 175 2.30 2.55 6.59
N ARG A 176 1.97 2.85 7.85
CA ARG A 176 1.25 1.95 8.76
C ARG A 176 -0.22 1.79 8.34
N ILE A 177 -0.89 2.88 7.99
CA ILE A 177 -2.26 2.86 7.45
C ILE A 177 -2.32 2.00 6.18
N LYS A 178 -1.44 2.27 5.20
CA LYS A 178 -1.32 1.45 3.98
C LYS A 178 -1.15 -0.04 4.30
N ARG A 179 -0.27 -0.35 5.26
CA ARG A 179 -0.01 -1.73 5.70
C ARG A 179 -1.26 -2.41 6.25
N VAL A 180 -1.98 -1.76 7.16
CA VAL A 180 -3.20 -2.32 7.76
C VAL A 180 -4.28 -2.47 6.69
N ARG A 181 -4.52 -1.42 5.91
CA ARG A 181 -5.55 -1.40 4.87
C ARG A 181 -5.36 -2.53 3.86
N TYR A 182 -4.17 -2.66 3.29
CA TYR A 182 -3.92 -3.70 2.29
C TYR A 182 -3.99 -5.12 2.87
N LEU A 183 -3.64 -5.33 4.14
CA LEU A 183 -3.84 -6.62 4.79
C LEU A 183 -5.33 -6.93 4.96
N CYS A 184 -6.12 -5.96 5.39
CA CYS A 184 -7.58 -6.12 5.50
C CYS A 184 -8.23 -6.39 4.14
N GLU A 185 -7.85 -5.66 3.09
CA GLU A 185 -8.35 -5.85 1.72
C GLU A 185 -7.90 -7.21 1.13
N SER A 186 -6.62 -7.57 1.28
CA SER A 186 -6.08 -8.83 0.74
C SER A 186 -6.68 -10.06 1.40
N TYR A 187 -7.17 -9.93 2.63
CA TYR A 187 -7.73 -11.04 3.42
C TYR A 187 -9.14 -10.75 3.93
N ALA A 188 -9.93 -9.97 3.18
CA ALA A 188 -11.27 -9.52 3.59
C ALA A 188 -12.16 -10.69 4.06
N ASN A 189 -12.14 -11.80 3.33
CA ASN A 189 -12.92 -13.00 3.66
C ASN A 189 -12.54 -13.65 4.99
N TRP A 190 -11.30 -13.47 5.46
CA TRP A 190 -10.78 -14.08 6.69
C TRP A 190 -10.83 -13.13 7.87
N VAL A 191 -10.49 -11.86 7.64
CA VAL A 191 -10.40 -10.81 8.66
C VAL A 191 -11.77 -10.22 8.96
N ARG A 192 -12.61 -10.07 7.92
CA ARG A 192 -13.92 -9.39 7.98
C ARG A 192 -13.80 -8.05 8.72
N PRO A 193 -13.00 -7.12 8.19
CA PRO A 193 -12.86 -5.80 8.81
C PRO A 193 -14.21 -5.08 8.81
N ASP A 194 -14.41 -4.21 9.79
CA ASP A 194 -15.53 -3.26 9.77
C ASP A 194 -15.39 -2.32 8.56
N ASP A 195 -16.44 -2.19 7.75
CA ASP A 195 -16.44 -1.36 6.55
C ASP A 195 -16.19 0.11 6.89
N ALA A 196 -16.70 0.57 8.04
CA ALA A 196 -16.48 1.94 8.48
C ALA A 196 -15.01 2.18 8.85
N LEU A 197 -14.34 1.20 9.48
CA LEU A 197 -12.89 1.24 9.68
C LEU A 197 -12.10 1.23 8.36
N LEU A 198 -12.49 0.41 7.37
CA LEU A 198 -11.84 0.42 6.07
C LEU A 198 -11.99 1.77 5.36
N ASN A 199 -13.17 2.39 5.43
CA ASN A 199 -13.42 3.69 4.85
C ASN A 199 -12.58 4.78 5.51
N ASP A 200 -12.46 4.78 6.84
CA ASP A 200 -11.61 5.75 7.55
C ASP A 200 -10.13 5.54 7.24
N LEU A 201 -9.65 4.29 7.13
CA LEU A 201 -8.29 4.01 6.68
C LEU A 201 -8.04 4.49 5.23
N LYS A 202 -9.02 4.35 4.33
CA LYS A 202 -8.94 4.86 2.96
C LYS A 202 -8.89 6.40 2.95
N ARG A 203 -9.77 7.04 3.71
CA ARG A 203 -9.84 8.50 3.83
C ARG A 203 -8.52 9.06 4.39
N ALA A 204 -8.04 8.52 5.51
CA ALA A 204 -6.78 8.94 6.11
C ALA A 204 -5.59 8.73 5.15
N GLN A 205 -5.53 7.59 4.45
CA GLN A 205 -4.50 7.35 3.45
C GLN A 205 -4.52 8.38 2.32
N SER A 206 -5.71 8.79 1.87
CA SER A 206 -5.89 9.75 0.78
C SER A 206 -5.40 11.14 1.18
N ILE A 207 -5.85 11.63 2.35
CA ILE A 207 -5.50 12.95 2.86
C ILE A 207 -3.99 13.04 3.18
N LEU A 208 -3.42 12.04 3.88
CA LEU A 208 -1.97 11.92 4.05
C LEU A 208 -1.22 11.77 2.72
N GLY A 209 -1.91 11.32 1.67
CA GLY A 209 -1.36 11.26 0.33
C GLY A 209 -1.23 12.62 -0.29
N ASN A 210 -2.31 13.38 -0.27
CA ASN A 210 -2.36 14.74 -0.78
C ASN A 210 -1.31 15.62 -0.09
N GLU A 211 -1.25 15.61 1.25
CA GLU A 211 -0.26 16.38 2.00
C GLU A 211 1.18 16.00 1.59
N HIS A 212 1.47 14.71 1.50
CA HIS A 212 2.81 14.24 1.12
C HIS A 212 3.21 14.71 -0.28
N ASP A 213 2.28 14.60 -1.24
CA ASP A 213 2.54 14.96 -2.63
C ASP A 213 2.78 16.48 -2.74
N LEU A 214 1.96 17.30 -2.07
CA LEU A 214 2.15 18.75 -1.94
C LEU A 214 3.49 19.13 -1.28
N SER A 215 3.86 18.43 -0.21
CA SER A 215 5.15 18.60 0.47
C SER A 215 6.33 18.31 -0.47
N LEU A 216 6.26 17.24 -1.26
CA LEU A 216 7.28 16.91 -2.27
C LEU A 216 7.36 17.97 -3.38
N TRP A 217 6.21 18.47 -3.84
CA TRP A 217 6.18 19.47 -4.91
C TRP A 217 6.73 20.82 -4.46
N CYS A 218 6.43 21.26 -3.23
CA CYS A 218 7.03 22.47 -2.66
C CYS A 218 8.56 22.38 -2.63
N THR A 219 9.11 21.26 -2.13
CA THR A 219 10.57 21.02 -2.11
C THR A 219 11.17 20.90 -3.51
N SER A 220 10.41 20.38 -4.48
CA SER A 220 10.86 20.26 -5.86
C SER A 220 10.90 21.63 -6.56
N GLY A 221 9.94 22.51 -6.26
CA GLY A 221 9.88 23.86 -6.81
C GLY A 221 11.08 24.74 -6.43
N ASP A 222 11.67 24.52 -5.26
CA ASP A 222 12.89 25.22 -4.85
C ASP A 222 14.08 24.90 -5.76
N LYS A 223 14.08 23.72 -6.37
CA LYS A 223 15.19 23.20 -7.19
C LYS A 223 14.94 23.33 -8.69
N ASP A 224 13.68 23.25 -9.12
CA ASP A 224 13.29 23.31 -10.53
C ASP A 224 12.62 24.64 -10.87
N GLN A 225 13.29 25.43 -11.71
CA GLN A 225 12.82 26.75 -12.12
C GLN A 225 11.47 26.70 -12.86
N SER A 226 11.16 25.61 -13.57
CA SER A 226 9.90 25.49 -14.30
C SER A 226 8.68 25.40 -13.39
N LEU A 227 8.88 25.01 -12.12
CA LEU A 227 7.81 24.84 -11.14
C LEU A 227 7.59 26.08 -10.26
N ARG A 228 8.50 27.07 -10.30
CA ARG A 228 8.42 28.28 -9.46
C ARG A 228 7.07 28.99 -9.47
N PRO A 229 6.37 29.12 -10.62
CA PRO A 229 5.07 29.78 -10.65
C PRO A 229 3.98 29.08 -9.83
N LEU A 230 4.16 27.78 -9.51
CA LEU A 230 3.16 26.95 -8.83
C LEU A 230 3.38 26.86 -7.31
N ILE A 231 4.57 27.24 -6.82
CA ILE A 231 4.98 27.03 -5.42
C ILE A 231 4.00 27.67 -4.44
N ASN A 232 3.60 28.92 -4.68
CA ASN A 232 2.71 29.63 -3.75
C ASN A 232 1.34 28.94 -3.62
N GLY A 233 0.80 28.43 -4.73
CA GLY A 233 -0.45 27.67 -4.72
C GLY A 233 -0.30 26.36 -3.95
N TRP A 234 0.78 25.62 -4.16
CA TRP A 234 1.05 24.39 -3.42
C TRP A 234 1.32 24.62 -1.93
N LEU A 235 1.98 25.72 -1.54
CA LEU A 235 2.17 26.09 -0.14
C LEU A 235 0.84 26.36 0.57
N SER A 236 -0.09 27.06 -0.09
CA SER A 236 -1.44 27.29 0.45
C SER A 236 -2.19 25.97 0.60
N ALA A 237 -2.27 25.17 -0.47
CA ALA A 237 -2.96 23.88 -0.46
C ALA A 237 -2.34 22.90 0.54
N ARG A 238 -1.01 22.94 0.74
CA ARG A 238 -0.34 22.14 1.76
C ARG A 238 -0.82 22.51 3.14
N THR A 239 -0.90 23.80 3.47
CA THR A 239 -1.40 24.25 4.76
C THR A 239 -2.81 23.73 5.03
N GLU A 240 -3.70 23.78 4.05
CA GLU A 240 -5.05 23.20 4.16
C GLU A 240 -5.01 21.68 4.39
N ALA A 241 -4.23 20.95 3.59
CA ALA A 241 -4.06 19.51 3.72
C ALA A 241 -3.49 19.10 5.09
N GLN A 242 -2.63 19.91 5.70
CA GLN A 242 -2.09 19.69 7.04
C GLN A 242 -3.18 19.71 8.11
N HIS A 243 -4.12 20.65 8.03
CA HIS A 243 -5.29 20.69 8.92
C HIS A 243 -6.19 19.47 8.71
N GLU A 244 -6.44 19.09 7.46
CA GLU A 244 -7.23 17.88 7.15
C GLU A 244 -6.57 16.61 7.70
N VAL A 245 -5.23 16.50 7.63
CA VAL A 245 -4.48 15.38 8.20
C VAL A 245 -4.75 15.27 9.70
N GLN A 246 -4.67 16.38 10.43
CA GLN A 246 -4.94 16.38 11.87
C GLN A 246 -6.37 15.91 12.16
N THR A 247 -7.37 16.45 11.45
CA THR A 247 -8.78 16.07 11.62
C THR A 247 -9.01 14.58 11.34
N VAL A 248 -8.49 14.07 10.22
CA VAL A 248 -8.73 12.66 9.84
C VAL A 248 -8.00 11.68 10.75
N LEU A 249 -6.81 12.04 11.26
CA LEU A 249 -6.08 11.20 12.20
C LEU A 249 -6.74 11.16 13.57
N ALA A 250 -7.30 12.29 14.05
CA ALA A 250 -8.10 12.32 15.27
C ALA A 250 -9.34 11.43 15.17
N ALA A 251 -10.11 11.54 14.08
CA ALA A 251 -11.27 10.69 13.83
C ALA A 251 -10.90 9.19 13.75
N LEU A 252 -9.79 8.86 13.08
CA LEU A 252 -9.31 7.48 13.00
C LEU A 252 -8.91 6.94 14.39
N LEU A 253 -8.25 7.75 15.22
CA LEU A 253 -7.90 7.38 16.59
C LEU A 253 -9.16 7.12 17.44
N GLU A 254 -10.17 7.98 17.33
CA GLU A 254 -11.45 7.79 18.01
C GLU A 254 -12.08 6.45 17.63
N ARG A 255 -12.15 6.10 16.34
CA ARG A 255 -12.68 4.80 15.91
C ARG A 255 -11.91 3.63 16.50
N LEU A 256 -10.57 3.72 16.50
CA LEU A 256 -9.71 2.65 17.02
C LEU A 256 -9.80 2.50 18.56
N THR A 257 -10.21 3.55 19.27
CA THR A 257 -10.41 3.52 20.73
C THR A 257 -11.83 3.08 21.10
N THR A 258 -12.88 3.53 20.40
CA THR A 258 -14.28 3.14 20.65
C THR A 258 -14.53 1.66 20.41
N SER A 259 -13.93 1.08 19.36
CA SER A 259 -13.97 -0.37 19.09
C SER A 259 -13.38 -1.23 20.23
N ARG A 260 -12.62 -0.64 21.16
CA ARG A 260 -12.09 -1.31 22.37
C ARG A 260 -13.10 -1.29 23.53
N LYS A 261 -13.89 -0.22 23.70
CA LYS A 261 -14.88 -0.08 24.78
C LYS A 261 -16.04 -1.04 24.58
N GLU A 262 -16.56 -1.16 23.36
CA GLU A 262 -17.65 -2.09 23.03
C GLU A 262 -17.24 -3.56 23.24
N ARG A 263 -15.98 -3.93 22.94
CA ARG A 263 -15.47 -5.29 23.20
C ARG A 263 -15.26 -5.62 24.68
N LYS A 264 -15.11 -4.61 25.55
CA LYS A 264 -15.01 -4.81 27.00
C LYS A 264 -16.38 -4.88 27.68
N HIS A 265 -17.44 -4.42 27.01
CA HIS A 265 -18.79 -4.33 27.58
C HIS A 265 -19.72 -5.49 27.17
N VAL A 266 -19.20 -6.56 26.54
CA VAL A 266 -20.01 -7.76 26.28
C VAL A 266 -20.28 -8.45 27.62
N PRO A 267 -21.53 -8.50 28.13
CA PRO A 267 -21.84 -9.19 29.38
C PRO A 267 -21.59 -10.69 29.22
N PRO A 268 -21.21 -11.42 30.29
CA PRO A 268 -21.11 -12.87 30.21
C PRO A 268 -22.46 -13.45 29.80
N LEU A 269 -22.46 -14.31 28.77
CA LEU A 269 -23.62 -15.11 28.39
C LEU A 269 -24.07 -15.87 29.65
N LYS A 270 -25.27 -15.56 30.14
CA LYS A 270 -25.89 -16.30 31.25
C LYS A 270 -25.97 -17.77 30.84
N PRO A 271 -25.63 -18.73 31.73
CA PRO A 271 -25.78 -20.14 31.42
C PRO A 271 -27.26 -20.43 31.18
N VAL A 272 -27.56 -21.02 30.02
CA VAL A 272 -28.88 -21.58 29.73
C VAL A 272 -29.07 -22.75 30.69
N LYS A 273 -29.98 -22.61 31.64
CA LYS A 273 -30.49 -23.75 32.40
C LYS A 273 -31.44 -24.52 31.49
N GLY A 274 -31.10 -25.77 31.22
CA GLY A 274 -31.90 -26.78 30.54
C GLY A 274 -31.29 -28.13 30.84
#